data_AF-A0A944CEW6-F1
#
_entry.id   AF-A0A944CEW6-F1
#
_cell.length_a   1.000
_cell.length_b   1.000
_cell.length_c   1.000
_cell.angle_alpha   90.00
_cell.angle_beta   90.00
_cell.angle_gamma   90.00
#
_symmetry.space_group_name_H-M   'P 1'
#
loop_
_entity.id
_entity.type
_entity.pdbx_description
1 polymer ?
#
loop_
_entity_poly.entity_id
_entity_poly.type
_entity_poly.pdbx_seq_one_letter_code
_entity_poly.pdbx_strand_id
1 'polypeptide(L)'
;MLTVYYDGKCGLCAREIAFFQKRKASNPIRWNDVARAPETLAGSGLSQAEALMFMRVANNKGQFRGWRLLARLLQFPLLHPLASHLYRLFAKLRFRAYPHCRLAAEEASTTAHDLAEKG
;
A
#
# COMPACT_ATOMS: atom_id res chain seq x y z
N MET A 1 4.18 -17.32 -3.09
CA MET A 1 4.13 -16.33 -4.18
C MET A 1 3.72 -15.02 -3.55
N LEU A 2 4.40 -13.92 -3.87
CA LEU A 2 4.11 -12.60 -3.33
C LEU A 2 3.12 -11.89 -4.26
N THR A 3 2.10 -11.25 -3.73
CA THR A 3 1.20 -10.40 -4.50
C THR A 3 1.27 -8.99 -3.95
N VAL A 4 1.54 -8.01 -4.82
CA VAL A 4 1.63 -6.59 -4.46
C VAL A 4 0.52 -5.84 -5.16
N TYR A 5 -0.30 -5.15 -4.37
CA TYR A 5 -1.34 -4.24 -4.84
C TYR A 5 -0.84 -2.81 -4.71
N TYR A 6 -0.88 -2.06 -5.80
CA TYR A 6 -0.36 -0.69 -5.86
C TYR A 6 -1.23 0.20 -6.76
N ASP A 7 -1.09 1.52 -6.55
CA ASP A 7 -1.73 2.55 -7.38
C ASP A 7 -0.80 2.95 -8.54
N GLY A 8 -1.10 2.47 -9.75
CA GLY A 8 -0.35 2.84 -10.96
C GLY A 8 -0.72 4.20 -11.55
N LYS A 9 -1.74 4.89 -11.05
CA LYS A 9 -2.09 6.27 -11.41
C LYS A 9 -1.40 7.31 -10.51
N CYS A 10 -0.81 6.89 -9.39
CA CYS A 10 0.02 7.74 -8.55
C CYS A 10 1.48 7.75 -9.04
N GLY A 11 2.01 8.93 -9.38
CA GLY A 11 3.37 9.06 -9.92
C GLY A 11 4.48 8.60 -8.96
N LEU A 12 4.29 8.75 -7.65
CA LEU A 12 5.24 8.26 -6.64
C LEU A 12 5.21 6.74 -6.55
N CYS A 13 4.01 6.17 -6.33
CA CYS A 13 3.84 4.73 -6.18
C CYS A 13 4.29 3.97 -7.44
N ALA A 14 3.92 4.46 -8.64
CA ALA A 14 4.35 3.86 -9.89
C ALA A 14 5.89 3.86 -10.04
N ARG A 15 6.58 4.93 -9.65
CA ARG A 15 8.05 5.00 -9.68
C ARG A 15 8.70 4.03 -8.70
N GLU A 16 8.16 3.91 -7.48
CA GLU A 16 8.64 2.95 -6.48
C GLU A 16 8.49 1.51 -6.98
N ILE A 17 7.32 1.15 -7.53
CA ILE A 17 7.08 -0.18 -8.05
C ILE A 17 7.96 -0.47 -9.28
N ALA A 18 8.12 0.48 -10.20
CA ALA A 18 9.03 0.33 -11.33
C ALA A 18 10.49 0.10 -10.87
N PHE A 19 10.92 0.72 -9.77
CA PHE A 19 12.22 0.47 -9.17
C PHE A 19 12.34 -0.96 -8.63
N PHE A 20 11.30 -1.50 -7.99
CA PHE A 20 11.31 -2.88 -7.50
C PHE A 20 11.19 -3.91 -8.62
N GLN A 21 10.40 -3.66 -9.66
CA GLN A 21 10.24 -4.54 -10.83
C GLN A 21 11.56 -4.76 -11.58
N LYS A 22 12.46 -3.76 -11.60
CA LYS A 22 13.78 -3.87 -12.21
C LYS A 22 14.76 -4.75 -11.43
N ARG A 23 14.47 -5.06 -10.16
CA ARG A 23 15.36 -5.85 -9.30
C ARG A 23 14.98 -7.32 -9.38
N LYS A 24 16.00 -8.19 -9.39
CA LYS A 24 15.79 -9.64 -9.39
C LYS A 24 15.19 -10.08 -8.06
N ALA A 25 13.92 -10.47 -8.08
CA ALA A 25 13.27 -11.03 -6.91
C ALA A 25 13.67 -12.50 -6.71
N SER A 26 13.94 -12.89 -5.46
CA SER A 26 14.23 -14.29 -5.11
C SER A 26 13.00 -15.19 -5.21
N ASN A 27 11.80 -14.60 -5.19
CA ASN A 27 10.51 -15.29 -5.30
C ASN A 27 9.68 -14.60 -6.38
N PRO A 28 8.80 -15.32 -7.10
CA PRO A 28 7.88 -14.70 -8.05
C PRO A 28 6.95 -13.71 -7.34
N ILE A 29 6.87 -12.51 -7.91
CA ILE A 29 6.01 -11.42 -7.46
C ILE A 29 4.94 -11.15 -8.52
N ARG A 30 3.67 -11.16 -8.11
CA ARG A 30 2.52 -10.73 -8.89
C ARG A 30 2.26 -9.26 -8.59
N TRP A 31 2.36 -8.40 -9.60
CA TRP A 31 2.10 -6.98 -9.49
C TRP A 31 0.69 -6.66 -9.99
N ASN A 32 -0.17 -6.13 -9.12
CA ASN A 32 -1.55 -5.80 -9.43
C ASN A 32 -1.77 -4.29 -9.30
N ASP A 33 -2.02 -3.62 -10.42
CA ASP A 33 -2.39 -2.20 -10.45
C ASP A 33 -3.88 -2.05 -10.17
N VAL A 34 -4.22 -1.73 -8.92
CA VAL A 34 -5.62 -1.63 -8.48
C VAL A 34 -6.30 -0.34 -8.93
N ALA A 35 -5.55 0.62 -9.45
CA ALA A 35 -6.12 1.85 -10.02
C ALA A 35 -6.67 1.65 -11.44
N ARG A 36 -6.26 0.58 -12.12
CA ARG A 36 -6.70 0.21 -13.47
C ARG A 36 -7.49 -1.09 -13.50
N ALA A 37 -7.16 -2.04 -12.63
CA ALA A 37 -7.72 -3.38 -12.60
C ALA A 37 -8.22 -3.73 -11.17
N PRO A 38 -9.29 -3.07 -10.67
CA PRO A 38 -9.83 -3.33 -9.33
C PRO A 38 -10.31 -4.77 -9.13
N GLU A 39 -10.68 -5.47 -10.19
CA GLU A 39 -11.07 -6.89 -10.17
C GLU A 39 -9.95 -7.80 -9.63
N THR A 40 -8.69 -7.36 -9.68
CA THR A 40 -7.56 -8.10 -9.11
C THR A 40 -7.63 -8.22 -7.59
N LEU A 41 -8.47 -7.40 -6.92
CA LEU A 41 -8.74 -7.47 -5.49
C LEU A 41 -9.76 -8.54 -5.11
N ALA A 42 -10.40 -9.21 -6.08
CA ALA A 42 -11.38 -10.26 -5.80
C ALA A 42 -10.77 -11.36 -4.90
N GLY A 43 -11.46 -11.66 -3.79
CA GLY A 43 -11.00 -12.65 -2.79
C GLY A 43 -9.92 -12.15 -1.82
N SER A 44 -9.47 -10.89 -1.93
CA SER A 44 -8.52 -10.30 -0.97
C SER A 44 -9.19 -9.78 0.31
N GLY A 45 -10.51 -9.58 0.29
CA GLY A 45 -11.26 -8.95 1.38
C GLY A 45 -11.02 -7.44 1.52
N LEU A 46 -10.31 -6.82 0.56
CA LEU A 46 -10.01 -5.40 0.54
C LEU A 46 -10.88 -4.68 -0.49
N SER A 47 -11.36 -3.49 -0.12
CA SER A 47 -11.93 -2.55 -1.09
C SER A 47 -10.84 -1.90 -1.95
N GLN A 48 -11.22 -1.41 -3.13
CA GLN A 48 -10.32 -0.63 -3.98
C GLN A 48 -9.80 0.62 -3.26
N ALA A 49 -10.65 1.31 -2.49
CA ALA A 49 -10.25 2.46 -1.70
C ALA A 49 -9.16 2.12 -0.67
N GLU A 50 -9.28 0.99 0.04
CA GLU A 50 -8.27 0.52 1.00
C GLU A 50 -6.94 0.16 0.32
N ALA A 51 -6.99 -0.46 -0.85
CA ALA A 51 -5.81 -0.83 -1.63
C ALA A 51 -5.14 0.38 -2.34
N LEU A 52 -5.91 1.43 -2.64
CA LEU A 52 -5.41 2.71 -3.14
C LEU A 52 -4.82 3.58 -2.03
N MET A 53 -5.34 3.47 -0.80
CA MET A 53 -4.86 4.21 0.37
C MET A 53 -3.48 3.75 0.81
N PHE A 54 -3.26 2.43 0.87
CA PHE A 54 -2.01 1.83 1.30
C PHE A 54 -1.56 0.73 0.33
N MET A 55 -0.26 0.72 0.01
CA MET A 55 0.34 -0.39 -0.73
C MET A 55 0.21 -1.67 0.11
N ARG A 56 -0.40 -2.71 -0.46
CA ARG A 56 -0.64 -3.98 0.24
C ARG A 56 0.24 -5.06 -0.37
N VAL A 57 0.98 -5.75 0.48
CA VAL A 57 1.78 -6.92 0.10
C VAL A 57 1.15 -8.15 0.75
N ALA A 58 0.49 -8.97 -0.04
CA ALA A 58 0.00 -10.27 0.40
C ALA A 58 1.11 -11.31 0.20
N ASN A 59 1.54 -11.94 1.30
CA ASN A 59 2.49 -13.04 1.29
C ASN A 59 1.89 -14.22 2.04
N ASN A 60 1.98 -15.41 1.45
CA ASN A 60 1.57 -16.64 2.10
C ASN A 60 2.61 -17.19 3.10
N LYS A 61 3.82 -16.60 3.18
CA LYS A 61 4.91 -17.13 4.02
C LYS A 61 5.58 -16.13 4.99
N GLY A 62 5.12 -14.88 5.07
CA GLY A 62 5.56 -13.89 6.08
C GLY A 62 7.07 -13.58 6.19
N GLN A 63 7.95 -14.15 5.36
CA GLN A 63 9.40 -14.03 5.52
C GLN A 63 9.98 -12.88 4.70
N PHE A 64 10.21 -11.75 5.36
CA PHE A 64 11.06 -10.67 4.86
C PHE A 64 12.48 -10.85 5.40
N ARG A 65 13.34 -11.56 4.66
CA ARG A 65 14.77 -11.72 5.01
C ARG A 65 15.54 -10.48 4.53
N GLY A 66 16.36 -9.87 5.39
CA GLY A 66 17.29 -8.80 4.99
C GLY A 66 17.09 -7.43 5.68
N TRP A 67 15.97 -7.20 6.36
CA TRP A 67 15.68 -5.91 7.02
C TRP A 67 15.57 -6.01 8.54
N ARG A 68 16.16 -7.05 9.15
CA ARG A 68 16.01 -7.32 10.60
C ARG A 68 16.48 -6.14 11.47
N LEU A 69 17.55 -5.46 11.05
CA LEU A 69 18.06 -4.29 11.76
C LEU A 69 17.13 -3.08 11.61
N LEU A 70 16.62 -2.81 10.41
CA LEU A 70 15.66 -1.72 10.19
C LEU A 70 14.34 -1.99 10.93
N ALA A 71 13.84 -3.22 10.89
CA ALA A 71 12.66 -3.63 11.65
C ALA A 71 12.87 -3.42 13.15
N ARG A 72 14.05 -3.77 13.68
CA ARG A 72 14.40 -3.53 15.09
C ARG A 72 14.50 -2.04 15.44
N LEU A 73 15.00 -1.22 14.53
CA LEU A 73 15.09 0.24 14.72
C LEU A 73 13.69 0.88 14.72
N LEU A 74 12.80 0.43 13.85
CA LEU A 74 11.40 0.84 13.82
C LEU A 74 10.57 0.26 14.98
N GLN A 75 11.06 -0.76 15.69
CA GLN A 75 10.42 -1.32 16.89
C GLN A 75 10.67 -0.49 18.16
N PHE A 76 11.44 0.60 18.09
CA PHE A 76 11.58 1.51 19.23
C PHE A 76 10.22 2.14 19.59
N PRO A 77 9.80 2.10 20.87
CA PRO A 77 8.45 2.46 21.30
C PRO A 77 8.09 3.93 21.02
N LEU A 78 9.07 4.82 20.86
CA LEU A 78 8.85 6.22 20.51
C LEU A 78 8.84 6.49 18.99
N LEU A 79 9.66 5.76 18.23
CA LEU A 79 9.83 6.00 16.80
C LEU A 79 8.68 5.41 15.99
N HIS A 80 8.15 4.27 16.41
CA HIS A 80 7.03 3.60 15.74
C HIS A 80 5.75 4.47 15.66
N PRO A 81 5.21 5.02 16.78
CA PRO A 81 3.98 5.81 16.72
C PRO A 81 4.17 7.10 15.91
N LEU A 82 5.33 7.75 16.02
CA LEU A 82 5.64 8.96 15.27
C LEU A 82 5.71 8.69 13.76
N ALA A 83 6.44 7.64 13.35
CA ALA A 83 6.56 7.25 11.95
C ALA A 83 5.20 6.85 11.36
N SER A 84 4.40 6.09 12.11
CA SER A 84 3.04 5.72 11.69
C SER A 84 2.15 6.95 11.52
N HIS A 85 2.20 7.90 12.47
CA HIS A 85 1.39 9.11 12.39
C HIS A 85 1.78 10.00 11.19
N LEU A 86 3.08 10.24 10.99
CA LEU A 86 3.59 10.99 9.84
C LEU A 86 3.21 10.31 8.52
N TYR A 87 3.33 8.97 8.46
CA TYR A 87 2.94 8.22 7.27
C TYR A 87 1.43 8.29 6.99
N ARG A 88 0.57 8.21 8.01
CA ARG A 88 -0.89 8.36 7.86
C ARG A 88 -1.25 9.76 7.37
N LEU A 89 -0.59 10.81 7.87
CA LEU A 89 -0.79 12.18 7.38
C LEU A 89 -0.41 12.30 5.90
N PHE A 90 0.77 11.80 5.54
CA PHE A 90 1.22 11.74 4.15
C PHE A 90 0.23 10.98 3.26
N ALA A 91 -0.23 9.81 3.71
CA ALA A 91 -1.19 8.98 2.98
C ALA A 91 -2.52 9.71 2.77
N LYS A 92 -3.06 10.39 3.80
CA LYS A 92 -4.29 11.22 3.70
C LYS A 92 -4.12 12.33 2.67
N LEU A 93 -3.02 13.08 2.73
CA LEU A 93 -2.75 14.17 1.79
C LEU A 93 -2.63 13.65 0.36
N ARG A 94 -1.86 12.57 0.15
CA ARG A 94 -1.71 11.90 -1.14
C ARG A 94 -3.08 11.44 -1.67
N PHE A 95 -3.89 10.77 -0.84
CA PHE A 95 -5.18 10.23 -1.26
C PHE A 95 -6.15 11.33 -1.71
N ARG A 96 -6.16 12.48 -1.02
CA ARG A 96 -7.03 13.62 -1.39
C ARG A 96 -6.58 14.34 -2.67
N ALA A 97 -5.28 14.26 -3.01
CA ALA A 97 -4.71 14.93 -4.16
C ALA A 97 -5.12 14.31 -5.50
N TYR A 98 -5.46 13.02 -5.54
CA TYR A 98 -5.78 12.31 -6.78
C TYR A 98 -7.29 12.08 -6.97
N PRO A 99 -7.88 12.44 -8.14
CA PRO A 99 -9.32 12.30 -8.38
C PRO A 99 -9.83 10.86 -8.33
N HIS A 100 -9.06 9.90 -8.85
CA HIS A 100 -9.45 8.48 -8.88
C HIS A 100 -9.55 7.87 -7.48
N CYS A 101 -8.77 8.36 -6.52
CA CYS A 101 -8.86 7.94 -5.13
C CYS A 101 -10.15 8.43 -4.47
N ARG A 102 -10.59 9.66 -4.79
CA ARG A 102 -11.85 10.20 -4.24
C ARG A 102 -13.07 9.44 -4.77
N LEU A 103 -13.10 9.17 -6.07
CA LEU A 103 -14.17 8.37 -6.69
C LEU A 103 -14.27 6.98 -6.06
N ALA A 104 -13.13 6.30 -5.87
CA ALA A 104 -13.11 4.99 -5.22
C ALA A 104 -13.60 5.04 -3.75
N ALA A 105 -13.35 6.15 -3.05
CA ALA A 105 -13.82 6.35 -1.68
C ALA A 105 -15.33 6.61 -1.61
N GLU A 106 -15.87 7.39 -2.55
CA GLU A 106 -17.32 7.64 -2.72
C GLU A 106 -18.07 6.34 -3.03
N GLU A 107 -17.57 5.54 -3.98
CA GLU A 107 -18.13 4.21 -4.31
C GLU A 107 -18.13 3.27 -3.10
N ALA A 108 -17.08 3.33 -2.27
CA ALA A 108 -16.99 2.55 -1.05
C ALA A 108 -17.80 3.16 0.12
N SER A 109 -18.40 4.34 -0.04
CA SER A 109 -19.04 5.11 1.05
C SER A 109 -18.11 5.29 2.26
N THR A 110 -16.82 5.50 2.02
CA THR A 110 -15.78 5.67 3.05
C THR A 110 -15.04 6.99 2.88
N THR A 111 -14.47 7.51 3.96
CA THR A 111 -13.62 8.72 3.88
C THR A 111 -12.14 8.36 3.97
N ALA A 112 -11.28 9.27 3.51
CA ALA A 112 -9.83 9.15 3.72
C ALA A 112 -9.45 9.09 5.21
N HIS A 113 -10.31 9.61 6.10
CA HIS A 113 -10.13 9.49 7.54
C HIS A 113 -10.34 8.03 7.99
N ASP A 114 -11.46 7.43 7.61
CA ASP A 114 -11.84 6.06 8.00
C ASP A 114 -10.84 5.02 7.47
N LEU A 115 -10.40 5.21 6.22
CA LEU A 115 -9.40 4.36 5.59
C LEU A 115 -8.05 4.44 6.31
N ALA A 116 -7.67 5.62 6.81
CA ALA A 116 -6.42 5.80 7.53
C ALA A 116 -6.42 5.18 8.92
N GLU A 117 -7.57 5.08 9.59
CA GLU A 117 -7.71 4.47 10.92
C GLU A 117 -7.67 2.93 10.85
N LYS A 118 -8.18 2.35 9.75
CA LYS A 118 -8.18 0.89 9.50
C LYS A 118 -6.82 0.28 9.17
N GLY A 119 -5.83 1.08 8.78
CA GLY A 119 -4.49 0.64 8.38
C GLY A 119 -3.55 0.43 9.55
#